data_AF-A0A8B8CJR3-F1
#
_entry.id   AF-A0A8B8CJR3-F1
#
_cell.length_a   1.000
_cell.length_b   1.000
_cell.length_c   1.000
_cell.angle_alpha   90.00
_cell.angle_beta   90.00
_cell.angle_gamma   90.00
#
_symmetry.space_group_name_H-M   'P 1'
#
loop_
_entity.id
_entity.type
_entity.pdbx_description
1 polymer ?
#
loop_
_entity_poly.entity_id
_entity_poly.type
_entity_poly.pdbx_seq_one_letter_code
_entity_poly.pdbx_strand_id
1 'polypeptide(L)'
;MPQEMESYVFGAESSRYLREVIYAIREVGTSLIICNMLVYCSFCNYQFSENVLKLLKHQYMTAPSNELKPVFSILTELLLLEDPVQSQRIKIVIDGVTDGAGTSYDGLLATVRLNHATDSRRSYKCIKFLVSLAGKSTPIKDYLMQIPSKWQWAVNWLKKKMSENYWTPSSTSATSNEDSTASPSKGLTVRRVDSGGSESLADGTRVPGGQPRDGHERRGG
;
A
#
# COMPACT_ATOMS: atom_id res chain seq x y z
N MET A 1 -30.31 15.61 16.47
CA MET A 1 -29.74 16.11 15.20
C MET A 1 -30.66 17.20 14.68
N PRO A 2 -30.17 18.35 14.16
CA PRO A 2 -31.03 19.38 13.56
C PRO A 2 -31.82 18.83 12.35
N GLN A 3 -33.03 19.34 12.11
CA GLN A 3 -33.93 18.83 11.06
C GLN A 3 -33.33 18.96 9.64
N GLU A 4 -32.61 20.06 9.38
CA GLU A 4 -31.88 20.24 8.13
C GLU A 4 -30.84 19.13 7.93
N MET A 5 -30.08 18.79 8.97
CA MET A 5 -29.08 17.72 8.91
C MET A 5 -29.73 16.34 8.72
N GLU A 6 -30.90 16.11 9.33
CA GLU A 6 -31.66 14.87 9.12
C GLU A 6 -32.05 14.69 7.65
N SER A 7 -32.44 15.76 6.97
CA SER A 7 -32.75 15.75 5.53
C SER A 7 -31.53 15.39 4.65
N TYR A 8 -30.33 15.85 5.03
CA TYR A 8 -29.10 15.51 4.33
C TYR A 8 -28.57 14.12 4.66
N VAL A 9 -28.83 13.57 5.84
CA VAL A 9 -28.29 12.26 6.25
C VAL A 9 -29.24 11.12 5.88
N PHE A 10 -30.55 11.34 6.00
CA PHE A 10 -31.58 10.30 5.83
C PHE A 10 -32.64 10.63 4.76
N GLY A 11 -32.66 11.86 4.25
CA GLY A 11 -33.61 12.30 3.22
C GLY A 11 -33.13 12.04 1.78
N ALA A 12 -33.79 12.72 0.84
CA ALA A 12 -33.55 12.57 -0.60
C ALA A 12 -32.12 12.92 -1.03
N GLU A 13 -31.48 13.88 -0.35
CA GLU A 13 -30.13 14.32 -0.64
C GLU A 13 -29.04 13.42 -0.03
N SER A 14 -29.41 12.37 0.71
CA SER A 14 -28.45 11.53 1.45
C SER A 14 -27.40 10.88 0.57
N SER A 15 -27.78 10.37 -0.59
CA SER A 15 -26.82 9.75 -1.52
C SER A 15 -25.73 10.71 -1.96
N ARG A 16 -26.10 11.98 -2.23
CA ARG A 16 -25.15 13.02 -2.65
C ARG A 16 -24.30 13.49 -1.48
N TYR A 17 -24.93 13.81 -0.36
CA TYR A 17 -24.23 14.28 0.84
C TYR A 17 -23.22 13.25 1.35
N LEU A 18 -23.63 11.98 1.54
CA LEU A 18 -22.76 10.93 2.02
C LEU A 18 -21.61 10.64 1.05
N ARG A 19 -21.86 10.74 -0.26
CA ARG A 19 -20.80 10.61 -1.27
C ARG A 19 -19.71 11.67 -1.04
N GLU A 20 -20.08 12.94 -0.96
CA GLU A 20 -19.12 14.03 -0.73
C GLU A 20 -18.37 13.88 0.59
N VAL A 21 -19.06 13.49 1.66
CA VAL A 21 -18.45 13.20 2.97
C VAL A 21 -17.37 12.12 2.85
N ILE A 22 -17.67 11.02 2.16
CA ILE A 22 -16.76 9.89 1.98
C ILE A 22 -15.58 10.25 1.06
N TYR A 23 -15.80 11.08 0.03
CA TYR A 23 -14.71 11.62 -0.80
C TYR A 23 -13.78 12.55 0.00
N ALA A 24 -14.34 13.47 0.80
CA ALA A 24 -13.57 14.40 1.62
C ALA A 24 -12.64 13.69 2.61
N ILE A 25 -13.09 12.57 3.20
CA ILE A 25 -12.26 11.74 4.10
C ILE A 25 -10.99 11.25 3.41
N ARG A 26 -11.06 10.92 2.12
CA ARG A 26 -9.90 10.45 1.36
C ARG A 26 -8.93 11.60 1.08
N GLU A 27 -9.44 12.76 0.67
CA GLU A 27 -8.62 13.90 0.22
C GLU A 27 -7.99 14.67 1.37
N VAL A 28 -8.77 14.94 2.42
CA VAL A 28 -8.37 15.81 3.55
C VAL A 28 -7.95 14.97 4.76
N GLY A 29 -8.26 13.67 4.75
CA GLY A 29 -8.01 12.75 5.86
C GLY A 29 -9.24 12.53 6.75
N THR A 30 -9.14 11.55 7.65
CA THR A 30 -10.25 11.18 8.53
C THR A 30 -10.48 12.25 9.61
N SER A 31 -11.58 12.99 9.51
CA SER A 31 -12.09 13.84 10.59
C SER A 31 -12.82 13.01 11.63
N LEU A 32 -12.45 13.17 12.91
CA LEU A 32 -13.12 12.47 14.03
C LEU A 32 -14.62 12.79 14.09
N ILE A 33 -15.02 14.02 13.80
CA ILE A 33 -16.43 14.44 13.83
C ILE A 33 -17.22 13.69 12.76
N ILE A 34 -16.66 13.61 11.55
CA ILE A 34 -17.30 12.88 10.44
C ILE A 34 -17.38 11.39 10.78
N CYS A 35 -16.30 10.81 11.30
CA CYS A 35 -16.26 9.41 11.69
C CYS A 35 -17.32 9.11 12.76
N ASN A 36 -17.39 9.93 13.81
CA ASN A 36 -18.39 9.78 14.87
C ASN A 36 -19.82 9.91 14.33
N MET A 37 -20.06 10.83 13.40
CA MET A 37 -21.36 10.98 12.75
C MET A 37 -21.74 9.71 11.96
N LEU A 38 -20.84 9.18 11.15
CA LEU A 38 -21.08 7.96 10.37
C LEU A 38 -21.35 6.76 11.30
N VAL A 39 -20.53 6.58 12.34
CA VAL A 39 -20.69 5.50 13.32
C VAL A 39 -22.02 5.63 14.08
N TYR A 40 -22.34 6.83 14.55
CA TYR A 40 -23.59 7.11 15.26
C TYR A 40 -24.82 6.79 14.40
N CYS A 41 -24.84 7.28 13.16
CA CYS A 41 -25.95 7.02 12.24
C CYS A 41 -26.04 5.56 11.79
N SER A 42 -24.93 4.80 11.87
CA SER A 42 -24.87 3.38 11.55
C SER A 42 -25.33 2.46 12.68
N PHE A 43 -25.30 2.92 13.94
CA PHE A 43 -25.66 2.11 15.10
C PHE A 43 -27.12 1.64 15.03
N CYS A 44 -27.32 0.31 15.07
CA CYS A 44 -28.62 -0.35 14.90
C CYS A 44 -29.34 -0.02 13.58
N ASN A 45 -28.67 0.60 12.61
CA ASN A 45 -29.27 1.06 11.36
C ASN A 45 -28.57 0.40 10.16
N TYR A 46 -29.13 -0.72 9.72
CA TYR A 46 -28.60 -1.49 8.61
C TYR A 46 -28.65 -0.72 7.28
N GLN A 47 -29.76 -0.05 6.98
CA GLN A 47 -29.94 0.66 5.71
C GLN A 47 -28.90 1.77 5.53
N PHE A 48 -28.69 2.58 6.57
CA PHE A 48 -27.67 3.62 6.56
C PHE A 48 -26.27 3.02 6.43
N SER A 49 -25.97 1.98 7.23
CA SER A 49 -24.69 1.28 7.18
C SER A 49 -24.39 0.71 5.79
N GLU A 50 -25.36 0.06 5.15
CA GLU A 50 -25.20 -0.51 3.82
C GLU A 50 -24.85 0.58 2.79
N ASN A 51 -25.54 1.73 2.83
CA ASN A 51 -25.26 2.86 1.93
C ASN A 51 -23.82 3.39 2.11
N VAL A 52 -23.39 3.60 3.35
CA VAL A 52 -22.02 4.04 3.65
C VAL A 52 -21.00 3.00 3.19
N LEU A 53 -21.25 1.71 3.42
CA LEU A 53 -20.35 0.64 3.00
C LEU A 53 -20.22 0.54 1.47
N LYS A 54 -21.30 0.75 0.72
CA LYS A 54 -21.28 0.83 -0.76
C LYS A 54 -20.44 1.99 -1.26
N LEU A 55 -20.53 3.16 -0.60
CA LEU A 55 -19.71 4.32 -0.94
C LEU A 55 -18.23 4.09 -0.61
N LEU A 56 -17.93 3.52 0.55
CA LEU A 56 -16.56 3.14 0.93
C LEU A 56 -15.97 2.09 -0.02
N LYS A 57 -16.80 1.15 -0.51
CA LYS A 57 -16.40 0.18 -1.56
C LYS A 57 -15.92 0.85 -2.80
N HIS A 58 -16.64 1.86 -3.27
CA HIS A 58 -16.20 2.62 -4.42
C HIS A 58 -14.81 3.23 -4.17
N GLN A 59 -14.58 3.83 -3.00
CA GLN A 59 -13.29 4.45 -2.67
C GLN A 59 -12.14 3.45 -2.65
N TYR A 60 -12.26 2.30 -1.96
CA TYR A 60 -11.14 1.35 -1.93
C TYR A 60 -10.91 0.60 -3.24
N MET A 61 -11.84 0.69 -4.19
CA MET A 61 -11.68 0.16 -5.55
C MET A 61 -10.96 1.14 -6.48
N THR A 62 -11.24 2.45 -6.38
CA THR A 62 -10.78 3.44 -7.35
C THR A 62 -9.59 4.28 -6.86
N ALA A 63 -9.45 4.48 -5.55
CA ALA A 63 -8.37 5.29 -5.00
C ALA A 63 -7.00 4.62 -5.18
N PRO A 64 -5.89 5.37 -5.35
CA PRO A 64 -4.54 4.82 -5.33
C PRO A 64 -4.27 3.97 -4.08
N SER A 65 -3.50 2.88 -4.23
CA SER A 65 -3.22 1.93 -3.14
C SER A 65 -2.61 2.60 -1.90
N ASN A 66 -1.82 3.66 -2.04
CA ASN A 66 -1.25 4.43 -0.92
C ASN A 66 -2.29 5.23 -0.11
N GLU A 67 -3.45 5.53 -0.67
CA GLU A 67 -4.51 6.37 -0.08
C GLU A 67 -5.64 5.57 0.59
N LEU A 68 -5.50 4.24 0.68
CA LEU A 68 -6.55 3.39 1.27
C LEU A 68 -6.67 3.50 2.80
N LYS A 69 -5.71 4.14 3.48
CA LYS A 69 -5.65 4.16 4.95
C LYS A 69 -6.86 4.86 5.58
N PRO A 70 -7.29 6.07 5.17
CA PRO A 70 -8.48 6.73 5.71
C PRO A 70 -9.76 5.91 5.50
N VAL A 71 -9.90 5.30 4.32
CA VAL A 71 -11.04 4.43 3.97
C VAL A 71 -11.12 3.23 4.92
N PHE A 72 -10.00 2.50 5.08
CA PHE A 72 -9.93 1.36 5.99
C PHE A 72 -10.08 1.73 7.47
N SER A 73 -9.72 2.95 7.86
CA SER A 73 -9.97 3.44 9.22
C SER A 73 -11.47 3.46 9.51
N ILE A 74 -12.29 4.02 8.62
CA ILE A 74 -13.74 4.10 8.82
C ILE A 74 -14.40 2.73 8.70
N LEU A 75 -13.98 1.91 7.73
CA LEU A 75 -14.45 0.52 7.68
C LEU A 75 -14.16 -0.23 8.98
N THR A 76 -13.03 0.04 9.65
CA THR A 76 -12.73 -0.57 10.95
C THR A 76 -13.78 -0.18 11.97
N GLU A 77 -14.04 1.12 12.15
CA GLU A 77 -15.03 1.60 13.13
C GLU A 77 -16.43 1.01 12.87
N LEU A 78 -16.85 0.95 11.61
CA LEU A 78 -18.15 0.39 11.24
C LEU A 78 -18.24 -1.12 11.50
N LEU A 79 -17.17 -1.88 11.22
CA LEU A 79 -17.18 -3.34 11.41
C LEU A 79 -17.00 -3.75 12.87
N LEU A 80 -16.36 -2.92 13.68
CA LEU A 80 -16.20 -3.15 15.11
C LEU A 80 -17.38 -2.66 15.95
N LEU A 81 -18.34 -1.96 15.34
CA LEU A 81 -19.54 -1.52 16.04
C LEU A 81 -20.36 -2.73 16.52
N GLU A 82 -20.46 -2.89 17.84
CA GLU A 82 -21.17 -3.99 18.50
C GLU A 82 -22.66 -3.64 18.62
N ASP A 83 -23.44 -4.09 17.65
CA ASP A 83 -24.89 -3.91 17.60
C ASP A 83 -25.57 -5.09 16.88
N PRO A 84 -26.91 -5.17 16.84
CA PRO A 84 -27.63 -6.27 16.19
C PRO A 84 -27.40 -6.42 14.68
N VAL A 85 -26.76 -5.45 14.01
CA VAL A 85 -26.54 -5.47 12.55
C VAL A 85 -25.06 -5.66 12.16
N GLN A 86 -24.18 -5.89 13.13
CA GLN A 86 -22.74 -6.10 12.91
C GLN A 86 -22.46 -7.26 11.94
N SER A 87 -23.14 -8.40 12.10
CA SER A 87 -22.90 -9.58 11.26
C SER A 87 -23.20 -9.32 9.78
N GLN A 88 -24.20 -8.48 9.51
CA GLN A 88 -24.60 -8.05 8.18
C GLN A 88 -23.56 -7.11 7.59
N ARG A 89 -23.03 -6.14 8.37
CA ARG A 89 -21.92 -5.28 7.92
C ARG A 89 -20.69 -6.09 7.54
N ILE A 90 -20.31 -7.09 8.35
CA ILE A 90 -19.19 -7.99 8.09
C ILE A 90 -19.39 -8.74 6.77
N LYS A 91 -20.57 -9.36 6.60
CA LYS A 91 -20.91 -10.12 5.40
C LYS A 91 -20.80 -9.26 4.13
N ILE A 92 -21.39 -8.06 4.13
CA ILE A 92 -21.37 -7.16 2.97
C ILE A 92 -19.96 -6.73 2.62
N VAL A 93 -19.13 -6.37 3.60
CA VAL A 93 -17.76 -5.95 3.32
C VAL A 93 -16.92 -7.09 2.76
N ILE A 94 -17.10 -8.32 3.23
CA ILE A 94 -16.27 -9.46 2.84
C ILE A 94 -16.76 -10.09 1.54
N ASP A 95 -18.05 -10.42 1.46
CA ASP A 95 -18.67 -11.13 0.32
C ASP A 95 -19.18 -10.17 -0.77
N GLY A 96 -19.62 -8.98 -0.38
CA GLY A 96 -20.39 -8.08 -1.25
C GLY A 96 -21.90 -8.19 -1.02
N VAL A 97 -22.65 -7.41 -1.78
CA VAL A 97 -24.12 -7.36 -1.73
C VAL A 97 -24.70 -7.03 -3.10
N THR A 98 -25.91 -7.49 -3.39
CA THR A 98 -26.71 -7.01 -4.52
C THR A 98 -27.89 -6.24 -3.96
N ASP A 99 -28.09 -5.01 -4.43
CA ASP A 99 -29.19 -4.17 -3.96
C ASP A 99 -30.54 -4.55 -4.62
N GLY A 100 -31.62 -3.92 -4.16
CA GLY A 100 -32.97 -4.17 -4.70
C GLY A 100 -33.15 -3.77 -6.16
N ALA A 101 -32.25 -2.97 -6.73
CA ALA A 101 -32.23 -2.62 -8.15
C ALA A 101 -31.42 -3.62 -8.99
N GLY A 102 -30.86 -4.67 -8.37
CA GLY A 102 -30.03 -5.67 -9.04
C GLY A 102 -28.57 -5.23 -9.25
N THR A 103 -28.13 -4.12 -8.65
CA THR A 103 -26.75 -3.67 -8.75
C THR A 103 -25.88 -4.44 -7.77
N SER A 104 -24.86 -5.15 -8.27
CA SER A 104 -23.91 -5.89 -7.45
C SER A 104 -22.73 -5.01 -7.02
N TYR A 105 -22.41 -5.09 -5.74
CA TYR A 105 -21.28 -4.43 -5.10
C TYR A 105 -20.33 -5.50 -4.57
N ASP A 106 -19.20 -5.68 -5.25
CA ASP A 106 -18.16 -6.63 -4.83
C ASP A 106 -17.66 -6.37 -3.41
N GLY A 107 -17.47 -7.44 -2.65
CA GLY A 107 -16.74 -7.38 -1.37
C GLY A 107 -15.23 -7.31 -1.55
N LEU A 108 -14.53 -7.27 -0.41
CA LEU A 108 -13.07 -7.26 -0.34
C LEU A 108 -12.45 -8.52 -0.97
N LEU A 109 -13.07 -9.69 -0.83
CA LEU A 109 -12.50 -10.92 -1.42
C LEU A 109 -12.49 -10.88 -2.95
N ALA A 110 -13.57 -10.38 -3.54
CA ALA A 110 -13.66 -10.15 -4.98
C ALA A 110 -12.69 -9.05 -5.42
N THR A 111 -12.53 -7.98 -4.63
CA THR A 111 -11.54 -6.92 -4.88
C THR A 111 -10.11 -7.46 -4.92
N VAL A 112 -9.73 -8.31 -3.95
CA VAL A 112 -8.41 -8.95 -3.93
C VAL A 112 -8.24 -9.82 -5.18
N ARG A 113 -9.27 -10.58 -5.57
CA ARG A 113 -9.24 -11.45 -6.75
C ARG A 113 -9.06 -10.65 -8.04
N LEU A 114 -9.76 -9.54 -8.19
CA LEU A 114 -9.67 -8.70 -9.39
C LEU A 114 -8.28 -8.09 -9.56
N ASN A 115 -7.65 -7.67 -8.46
CA ASN A 115 -6.43 -6.86 -8.51
C ASN A 115 -5.13 -7.63 -8.32
N HIS A 116 -5.16 -8.92 -7.98
CA HIS A 116 -3.96 -9.66 -7.55
C HIS A 116 -2.82 -9.68 -8.57
N ALA A 117 -3.14 -9.59 -9.87
CA ALA A 117 -2.16 -9.57 -10.96
C ALA A 117 -1.72 -8.14 -11.36
N THR A 118 -2.65 -7.19 -11.40
CA THR A 118 -2.45 -5.84 -11.97
C THR A 118 -2.13 -4.77 -10.93
N ASP A 119 -2.67 -4.89 -9.72
CA ASP A 119 -2.43 -4.00 -8.58
C ASP A 119 -2.25 -4.84 -7.31
N SER A 120 -1.14 -5.59 -7.27
CA SER A 120 -0.80 -6.48 -6.15
C SER A 120 -0.70 -5.73 -4.81
N ARG A 121 -0.36 -4.43 -4.83
CA ARG A 121 -0.33 -3.58 -3.63
C ARG A 121 -1.72 -3.41 -3.02
N ARG A 122 -2.75 -3.21 -3.84
CA ARG A 122 -4.15 -3.15 -3.39
C ARG A 122 -4.59 -4.46 -2.78
N SER A 123 -4.38 -5.57 -3.49
CA SER A 123 -4.73 -6.90 -3.01
C SER A 123 -4.04 -7.22 -1.68
N TYR A 124 -2.76 -6.89 -1.54
CA TYR A 124 -2.04 -7.02 -0.27
C TYR A 124 -2.66 -6.17 0.84
N LYS A 125 -2.99 -4.91 0.56
CA LYS A 125 -3.59 -4.00 1.55
C LYS A 125 -4.97 -4.50 2.02
N CYS A 126 -5.81 -4.99 1.12
CA CYS A 126 -7.09 -5.61 1.46
C CYS A 126 -6.92 -6.88 2.32
N ILE A 127 -5.96 -7.76 1.99
CA ILE A 127 -5.67 -8.95 2.82
C ILE A 127 -5.14 -8.53 4.19
N LYS A 128 -4.18 -7.61 4.25
CA LYS A 128 -3.61 -7.10 5.50
C LYS A 128 -4.68 -6.49 6.39
N PHE A 129 -5.63 -5.77 5.79
CA PHE A 129 -6.78 -5.21 6.49
C PHE A 129 -7.67 -6.31 7.10
N LEU A 130 -8.07 -7.31 6.32
CA LEU A 130 -8.88 -8.44 6.81
C LEU A 130 -8.19 -9.20 7.95
N VAL A 131 -6.90 -9.51 7.81
CA VAL A 131 -6.11 -10.18 8.86
C VAL A 131 -6.02 -9.31 10.11
N SER A 132 -5.80 -8.01 9.96
CA SER A 132 -5.77 -7.08 11.10
C SER A 132 -7.12 -7.00 11.81
N LEU A 133 -8.25 -7.05 11.09
CA LEU A 133 -9.58 -7.03 11.69
C LEU A 133 -9.89 -8.33 12.45
N ALA A 134 -9.53 -9.48 11.88
CA ALA A 134 -9.69 -10.77 12.55
C ALA A 134 -8.92 -10.84 13.89
N GLY A 135 -7.80 -10.12 14.00
CA GLY A 135 -7.06 -9.99 15.27
C GLY A 135 -7.74 -9.08 16.30
N LYS A 136 -8.69 -8.23 15.88
CA LYS A 136 -9.39 -7.26 16.75
C LYS A 136 -10.81 -7.68 17.12
N SER A 137 -11.46 -8.54 16.33
CA SER A 137 -12.87 -8.88 16.49
C SER A 137 -13.12 -10.37 16.29
N THR A 138 -13.63 -11.02 17.34
CA THR A 138 -14.03 -12.42 17.32
C THR A 138 -15.12 -12.70 16.27
N PRO A 139 -16.20 -11.91 16.14
CA PRO A 139 -17.17 -12.08 15.05
C PRO A 139 -16.57 -12.11 13.64
N ILE A 140 -15.59 -11.23 13.37
CA ILE A 140 -14.92 -11.20 12.06
C ILE A 140 -14.04 -12.43 11.85
N LYS A 141 -13.28 -12.81 12.88
CA LYS A 141 -12.44 -14.01 12.86
C LYS A 141 -13.27 -15.26 12.61
N ASP A 142 -14.34 -15.44 13.37
CA ASP A 142 -15.23 -16.60 13.29
C ASP A 142 -15.88 -16.67 11.91
N TYR A 143 -16.32 -15.53 11.37
CA TYR A 143 -16.86 -15.47 10.02
C TYR A 143 -15.85 -15.91 8.96
N LEU A 144 -14.61 -15.42 8.99
CA LEU A 144 -13.56 -15.84 8.06
C LEU A 144 -13.20 -17.33 8.20
N MET A 145 -13.27 -17.90 9.40
CA MET A 145 -13.06 -19.32 9.65
C MET A 145 -14.18 -20.20 9.09
N GLN A 146 -15.38 -19.66 8.90
CA GLN A 146 -16.52 -20.37 8.30
C GLN A 146 -16.47 -20.40 6.76
N ILE A 147 -15.68 -19.52 6.12
CA ILE A 147 -15.61 -19.41 4.65
C ILE A 147 -14.22 -19.68 4.05
N PRO A 148 -13.47 -20.72 4.48
CA PRO A 148 -12.11 -20.95 4.00
C PRO A 148 -12.05 -21.10 2.47
N SER A 149 -13.07 -21.73 1.86
CA SER A 149 -13.18 -21.88 0.40
C SER A 149 -13.16 -20.55 -0.37
N LYS A 150 -13.62 -19.45 0.24
CA LYS A 150 -13.70 -18.14 -0.41
C LYS A 150 -12.40 -17.35 -0.36
N TRP A 151 -11.57 -17.52 0.68
CA TRP A 151 -10.41 -16.65 0.91
C TRP A 151 -9.06 -17.39 1.03
N GLN A 152 -9.05 -18.71 1.20
CA GLN A 152 -7.80 -19.49 1.32
C GLN A 152 -6.87 -19.30 0.11
N TRP A 153 -7.44 -19.12 -1.08
CA TRP A 153 -6.66 -18.80 -2.28
C TRP A 153 -5.84 -17.51 -2.12
N ALA A 154 -6.38 -16.49 -1.44
CA ALA A 154 -5.73 -15.20 -1.24
C ALA A 154 -4.54 -15.35 -0.30
N VAL A 155 -4.68 -16.19 0.73
CA VAL A 155 -3.60 -16.58 1.63
C VAL A 155 -2.49 -17.29 0.86
N ASN A 156 -2.85 -18.27 0.03
CA ASN A 156 -1.89 -19.04 -0.76
C ASN A 156 -1.17 -18.15 -1.78
N TRP A 157 -1.91 -17.26 -2.45
CA TRP A 157 -1.35 -16.26 -3.35
C TRP A 157 -0.33 -15.37 -2.63
N LEU A 158 -0.68 -14.85 -1.45
CA LEU A 158 0.21 -13.99 -0.68
C LEU A 158 1.48 -14.75 -0.23
N LYS A 159 1.34 -15.99 0.24
CA LYS A 159 2.49 -16.86 0.58
C LYS A 159 3.43 -17.05 -0.60
N LYS A 160 2.87 -17.36 -1.78
CA LYS A 160 3.64 -17.51 -3.02
C LYS A 160 4.38 -16.22 -3.38
N LYS A 161 3.68 -15.07 -3.33
CA LYS A 161 4.26 -13.76 -3.61
C LYS A 161 5.39 -13.40 -2.66
N MET A 162 5.24 -13.69 -1.37
CA MET A 162 6.32 -13.48 -0.40
C MET A 162 7.51 -14.37 -0.75
N SER A 163 7.32 -15.67 -1.03
CA SER A 163 8.42 -16.57 -1.39
C SER A 163 9.14 -16.18 -2.68
N GLU A 164 8.43 -15.71 -3.70
CA GLU A 164 9.03 -15.22 -4.96
C GLU A 164 9.98 -14.04 -4.70
N ASN A 165 9.59 -13.11 -3.82
CA ASN A 165 10.39 -11.93 -3.48
C ASN A 165 11.62 -12.25 -2.63
N TYR A 166 11.59 -13.33 -1.86
CA TYR A 166 12.78 -13.81 -1.14
C TYR A 166 13.74 -14.60 -2.05
N TRP A 167 13.26 -15.09 -3.21
CA TRP A 167 14.03 -15.94 -4.12
C TRP A 167 14.57 -15.25 -5.37
N THR A 168 14.40 -13.95 -5.57
CA THR A 168 15.29 -13.27 -6.53
C THR A 168 16.65 -13.14 -5.87
N PRO A 169 17.70 -13.85 -6.33
CA PRO A 169 19.03 -13.37 -6.03
C PRO A 169 19.07 -11.98 -6.63
N SER A 170 19.39 -10.96 -5.84
CA SER A 170 20.03 -9.78 -6.42
C SER A 170 21.34 -10.29 -7.03
N SER A 171 21.27 -10.78 -8.27
CA SER A 171 22.43 -10.93 -9.15
C SER A 171 22.83 -9.53 -9.61
N THR A 172 23.25 -8.74 -8.62
CA THR A 172 24.06 -7.53 -8.72
C THR A 172 24.93 -7.49 -7.48
N SER A 173 25.59 -8.61 -7.17
CA SER A 173 26.83 -8.60 -6.42
C SER A 173 27.98 -8.46 -7.42
N ALA A 174 28.42 -7.21 -7.59
CA ALA A 174 29.82 -6.84 -7.71
C ALA A 174 30.74 -7.71 -8.60
N THR A 175 30.96 -7.29 -9.84
CA THR A 175 32.35 -7.13 -10.32
C THR A 175 32.77 -5.70 -10.00
N SER A 176 32.97 -5.44 -8.71
CA SER A 176 33.81 -4.31 -8.31
C SER A 176 35.26 -4.78 -8.40
N ASN A 177 36.03 -3.93 -9.05
CA ASN A 177 37.42 -4.09 -9.44
C ASN A 177 38.30 -4.45 -8.22
N GLU A 178 39.01 -5.58 -8.28
CA GLU A 178 40.12 -5.89 -7.39
C GLU A 178 41.36 -6.15 -8.26
N ASP A 179 42.11 -5.09 -8.52
CA ASP A 179 43.51 -5.18 -8.92
C ASP A 179 44.33 -5.48 -7.67
N SER A 180 44.92 -6.67 -7.59
CA SER A 180 46.06 -6.97 -6.73
C SER A 180 46.80 -8.20 -7.23
N THR A 181 48.03 -7.94 -7.61
CA THR A 181 49.11 -8.83 -8.04
C THR A 181 49.32 -10.06 -7.14
N ALA A 182 49.35 -11.26 -7.73
CA ALA A 182 50.27 -12.35 -7.34
C ALA A 182 50.23 -13.48 -8.39
N SER A 183 51.39 -13.75 -9.00
CA SER A 183 51.60 -14.74 -10.06
C SER A 183 51.25 -16.17 -9.67
N PRO A 184 50.81 -16.99 -10.63
CA PRO A 184 51.59 -18.21 -10.88
C PRO A 184 51.66 -18.55 -12.37
N SER A 185 52.87 -18.66 -12.94
CA SER A 185 53.12 -19.45 -14.15
C SER A 185 54.62 -19.67 -14.36
N LYS A 186 55.11 -20.83 -13.91
CA LYS A 186 56.22 -21.52 -14.58
C LYS A 186 55.61 -22.19 -15.82
N GLY A 187 56.04 -21.81 -17.00
CA GLY A 187 55.54 -22.36 -18.26
C GLY A 187 56.37 -21.87 -19.43
N LEU A 188 57.47 -22.55 -19.67
CA LEU A 188 58.41 -22.38 -20.77
C LEU A 188 57.69 -22.45 -22.13
N THR A 189 57.66 -21.38 -22.92
CA THR A 189 57.67 -21.52 -24.39
C THR A 189 58.24 -20.28 -25.07
N VAL A 190 59.38 -20.50 -25.71
CA VAL A 190 60.14 -19.58 -26.55
C VAL A 190 59.35 -19.28 -27.83
N ARG A 191 59.13 -18.01 -28.14
CA ARG A 191 59.05 -17.52 -29.53
C ARG A 191 59.71 -16.15 -29.66
N ARG A 192 60.77 -16.12 -30.48
CA ARG A 192 61.45 -14.92 -30.98
C ARG A 192 60.52 -14.14 -31.90
N VAL A 193 60.50 -12.82 -31.76
CA VAL A 193 60.31 -11.86 -32.86
C VAL A 193 61.19 -10.63 -32.56
N ASP A 194 61.99 -10.24 -33.55
CA ASP A 194 62.87 -9.06 -33.62
C ASP A 194 62.15 -7.77 -33.17
N SER A 195 62.70 -6.88 -32.33
CA SER A 195 63.89 -6.00 -32.44
C SER A 195 63.84 -4.98 -33.58
N GLY A 196 63.64 -3.72 -33.17
CA GLY A 196 63.90 -2.48 -33.92
C GLY A 196 62.81 -1.44 -33.64
N GLY A 197 63.06 -0.28 -33.03
CA GLY A 197 64.24 0.36 -32.48
C GLY A 197 63.87 1.82 -32.11
N SER A 198 64.59 2.41 -31.14
CA SER A 198 64.88 3.87 -30.96
C SER A 198 63.68 4.85 -30.78
N GLU A 199 63.69 5.94 -30.01
CA GLU A 199 64.53 6.59 -28.98
C GLU A 199 63.76 7.88 -28.53
N SER A 200 64.29 8.61 -27.54
CA SER A 200 63.87 9.95 -27.01
C SER A 200 62.72 9.94 -25.99
N LEU A 201 62.84 10.26 -24.69
CA LEU A 201 63.64 11.19 -23.85
C LEU A 201 63.10 12.63 -23.76
N ALA A 202 63.01 13.10 -22.51
CA ALA A 202 62.81 14.47 -21.97
C ALA A 202 61.36 14.97 -21.80
N ASP A 203 60.97 15.78 -20.80
CA ASP A 203 61.52 16.26 -19.51
C ASP A 203 60.45 17.24 -18.92
N GLY A 204 60.54 17.57 -17.62
CA GLY A 204 60.02 18.84 -17.06
C GLY A 204 58.64 18.77 -16.40
N THR A 205 58.48 18.40 -15.13
CA THR A 205 58.79 19.13 -13.89
C THR A 205 58.01 20.45 -13.66
N ARG A 206 57.22 20.41 -12.57
CA ARG A 206 56.97 21.44 -11.54
C ARG A 206 55.76 22.40 -11.61
N VAL A 207 54.90 22.15 -10.62
CA VAL A 207 54.01 23.07 -9.88
C VAL A 207 54.83 24.07 -9.04
N PRO A 208 54.31 25.29 -8.80
CA PRO A 208 54.05 25.76 -7.42
C PRO A 208 52.67 26.45 -7.36
N GLY A 209 51.86 26.45 -6.29
CA GLY A 209 52.15 26.36 -4.86
C GLY A 209 51.63 27.63 -4.16
N GLY A 210 50.66 27.49 -3.25
CA GLY A 210 50.26 28.46 -2.20
C GLY A 210 49.25 29.55 -2.61
N GLN A 211 48.33 30.04 -1.80
CA GLN A 211 47.91 29.82 -0.40
C GLN A 211 46.54 30.55 -0.21
N PRO A 212 45.79 30.30 0.89
CA PRO A 212 44.41 30.76 1.08
C PRO A 212 44.31 32.10 1.84
N ARG A 213 43.14 32.74 1.82
CA ARG A 213 42.77 33.80 2.77
C ARG A 213 41.32 33.67 3.26
N ASP A 214 41.21 33.87 4.56
CA ASP A 214 40.06 33.80 5.45
C ASP A 214 38.97 34.86 5.23
N GLY A 215 37.77 34.52 5.73
CA GLY A 215 37.03 35.40 6.63
C GLY A 215 35.90 36.23 6.05
N HIS A 216 34.66 35.94 6.44
CA HIS A 216 33.95 36.83 7.36
C HIS A 216 32.69 36.19 7.96
N GLU A 217 32.64 36.18 9.29
CA GLU A 217 31.47 35.87 10.11
C GLU A 217 30.75 37.16 10.56
N ARG A 218 29.56 36.95 11.14
CA ARG A 218 28.41 37.85 11.36
C ARG A 218 28.57 38.93 12.46
N ARG A 219 27.73 39.97 12.36
CA ARG A 219 26.96 40.68 13.43
C ARG A 219 26.06 41.71 12.72
N GLY A 220 24.81 42.01 13.09
CA GLY A 220 24.18 42.05 14.40
C GLY A 220 24.07 43.53 14.82
N GLY A 221 22.90 44.14 14.60
CA GLY A 221 22.61 45.56 14.88
C GLY A 221 21.55 46.11 13.93
#